data_AF-A0A4D5RNG7-F1
#
_entry.id   AF-A0A4D5RNG7-F1
#
_cell.length_a   1.000
_cell.length_b   1.000
_cell.length_c   1.000
_cell.angle_alpha   90.00
_cell.angle_beta   90.00
_cell.angle_gamma   90.00
#
_symmetry.space_group_name_H-M   'P 1'
#
loop_
_entity.id
_entity.type
_entity.pdbx_description
1 polymer ?
#
loop_
_entity_poly.entity_id
_entity_poly.type
_entity_poly.pdbx_seq_one_letter_code
_entity_poly.pdbx_strand_id
1 'polypeptide(L)'
;MNESLDPCDDFYLFACQRWDNDRNESIWEAASNRSLEDFEAAKTALLDGHFEPTNEPEAYIVDFVRHCENEHPRRTVEGKDPVMLELDIMGGYPLFLPQWRAEGYDWLRAETRLAHVGHNQALLSVRFQIDGQRRDRRIIQLDTQSSMFPPQLLGNATAVNGLKGFLRTVATQYRYPDGGNISWENDAWMKDINLQIEEMLQFARSLNEQLKPFNSMPEQGVSRMTIQELSKAITEVDWLKYFRLLTYPAFGNGTSPGYMTDEDVVLVRNVDRLRALAKFMEKKQQTRAVANYIGYKSLINTVYFSPREQVLETYYEYMSQHGLNFNRTEKCREIAESMRLVLYHHYFRINKARLEKQRALTKHMLKQAKAQFGLTIRAASWIGQHAKELLLRKLERVKALVGYTDWLLNPDNLWDFYAMGGAPNSTKPFLRRLTYHRIKKYSQQIRELTSPREPDLQAIIEV
;
A
#
# COMPACT_ATOMS: atom_id res chain seq x y z
N MET A 1 -35.95 20.55 -10.82
CA MET A 1 -36.62 21.72 -10.24
C MET A 1 -38.09 21.43 -10.01
N ASN A 2 -38.62 21.82 -8.85
CA ASN A 2 -40.04 21.96 -8.58
C ASN A 2 -40.42 23.44 -8.62
N GLU A 3 -40.90 23.90 -9.77
CA GLU A 3 -41.30 25.31 -10.01
C GLU A 3 -42.56 25.73 -9.24
N SER A 4 -43.23 24.80 -8.55
CA SER A 4 -44.39 25.09 -7.72
C SER A 4 -44.03 25.55 -6.29
N LEU A 5 -42.75 25.51 -5.92
CA LEU A 5 -42.26 26.02 -4.63
C LEU A 5 -41.66 27.43 -4.81
N ASP A 6 -41.71 28.25 -3.76
CA ASP A 6 -41.00 29.53 -3.77
C ASP A 6 -39.51 29.29 -3.44
N PRO A 7 -38.56 29.69 -4.32
CA PRO A 7 -37.14 29.61 -4.03
C PRO A 7 -36.70 30.40 -2.78
N CYS A 8 -37.48 31.40 -2.34
CA CYS A 8 -37.21 32.18 -1.14
C CYS A 8 -37.57 31.42 0.15
N ASP A 9 -38.51 30.47 0.07
CA ASP A 9 -38.92 29.63 1.19
C ASP A 9 -37.99 28.43 1.34
N ASP A 10 -37.77 27.69 0.25
CA ASP A 10 -36.84 26.56 0.21
C ASP A 10 -36.18 26.43 -1.17
N PHE A 11 -35.02 27.09 -1.32
CA PHE A 11 -34.25 27.03 -2.56
C PHE A 11 -33.80 25.62 -2.92
N TYR A 12 -33.56 24.76 -1.92
CA TYR A 12 -33.12 23.40 -2.15
C TYR A 12 -34.26 22.56 -2.76
N LEU A 13 -35.45 22.55 -2.15
CA LEU A 13 -36.58 21.80 -2.70
C LEU A 13 -37.05 22.38 -4.04
N PHE A 14 -37.04 23.70 -4.20
CA PHE A 14 -37.27 24.34 -5.49
C PHE A 14 -36.31 23.82 -6.57
N ALA A 15 -35.01 23.76 -6.29
CA ALA A 15 -34.02 23.35 -7.28
C ALA A 15 -33.99 21.81 -7.50
N CYS A 16 -33.97 21.05 -6.42
CA CYS A 16 -33.53 19.65 -6.38
C CYS A 16 -34.64 18.62 -6.14
N GLN A 17 -35.82 18.98 -5.62
CA GLN A 17 -36.80 18.00 -5.14
C GLN A 17 -37.20 16.93 -6.17
N ARG A 18 -37.34 17.28 -7.45
CA ARG A 18 -37.63 16.28 -8.49
C ARG A 18 -36.50 15.26 -8.68
N TRP A 19 -35.24 15.70 -8.55
CA TRP A 19 -34.10 14.79 -8.64
C TRP A 19 -34.11 13.79 -7.48
N ASP A 20 -34.31 14.27 -6.26
CA ASP A 20 -34.33 13.43 -5.05
C ASP A 20 -35.51 12.45 -5.04
N ASN A 21 -36.64 12.83 -5.62
CA ASN A 21 -37.80 11.95 -5.74
C ASN A 21 -37.58 10.83 -6.79
N ASP A 22 -36.83 11.12 -7.86
CA ASP A 22 -36.64 10.20 -8.98
C ASP A 22 -35.37 9.35 -8.85
N ARG A 23 -34.41 9.75 -8.00
CA ARG A 23 -33.08 9.14 -7.90
C ARG A 23 -32.63 9.01 -6.46
N ASN A 24 -32.00 7.86 -6.17
CA ASN A 24 -31.34 7.60 -4.89
C ASN A 24 -29.81 7.82 -4.99
N GLU A 25 -29.39 8.86 -5.71
CA GLU A 25 -28.00 9.30 -5.86
C GLU A 25 -27.97 10.82 -6.03
N SER A 26 -26.92 11.49 -5.60
CA SER A 26 -26.71 12.92 -5.85
C SER A 26 -26.27 13.21 -7.29
N ILE A 27 -26.48 14.43 -7.76
CA ILE A 27 -26.00 14.89 -9.08
C ILE A 27 -24.48 14.73 -9.20
N TRP A 28 -23.74 14.95 -8.11
CA TRP A 28 -22.28 14.82 -8.07
C TRP A 28 -21.83 13.37 -8.18
N GLU A 29 -22.52 12.45 -7.50
CA GLU A 29 -22.27 11.01 -7.62
C GLU A 29 -22.55 10.55 -9.06
N ALA A 30 -23.70 10.91 -9.63
CA ALA A 30 -24.04 10.56 -11.02
C ALA A 30 -22.98 11.03 -12.03
N ALA A 31 -22.48 12.26 -11.88
CA ALA A 31 -21.43 12.81 -12.75
C ALA A 31 -20.07 12.14 -12.54
N SER A 32 -19.73 11.82 -11.29
CA SER A 32 -18.48 11.14 -10.92
C SER A 32 -18.48 9.70 -11.43
N ASN A 33 -19.58 8.97 -11.22
CA ASN A 33 -19.79 7.61 -11.71
C ASN A 33 -19.63 7.54 -13.22
N ARG A 34 -20.22 8.46 -13.98
CA ARG A 34 -20.04 8.51 -15.44
C ARG A 34 -18.58 8.69 -15.86
N SER A 35 -17.83 9.55 -15.14
CA SER A 35 -16.41 9.77 -15.46
C SER A 35 -15.56 8.54 -15.13
N LEU A 36 -15.90 7.85 -14.04
CA LEU A 36 -15.29 6.58 -13.67
C LEU A 36 -15.62 5.48 -14.69
N GLU A 37 -16.87 5.35 -15.12
CA GLU A 37 -17.29 4.42 -16.17
C GLU A 37 -16.55 4.64 -17.49
N ASP A 38 -16.42 5.90 -17.93
CA ASP A 38 -15.63 6.28 -19.11
C ASP A 38 -14.16 5.83 -18.98
N PHE A 39 -13.56 6.03 -17.81
CA PHE A 39 -12.18 5.63 -17.53
C PHE A 39 -12.03 4.10 -17.49
N GLU A 40 -12.92 3.42 -16.77
CA GLU A 40 -12.96 1.97 -16.63
C GLU A 40 -13.15 1.28 -17.99
N ALA A 41 -13.99 1.83 -18.87
CA ALA A 41 -14.18 1.34 -20.23
C ALA A 41 -12.89 1.45 -21.06
N ALA A 42 -12.20 2.60 -21.01
CA ALA A 42 -10.93 2.78 -21.72
C ALA A 42 -9.82 1.88 -21.17
N LYS A 43 -9.72 1.78 -19.83
CA LYS A 43 -8.79 0.89 -19.14
C LYS A 43 -8.99 -0.55 -19.57
N THR A 44 -10.24 -1.02 -19.50
CA THR A 44 -10.61 -2.41 -19.85
C THR A 44 -10.31 -2.70 -21.31
N ALA A 45 -10.68 -1.78 -22.22
CA ALA A 45 -10.38 -1.93 -23.64
C ALA A 45 -8.87 -2.04 -23.95
N LEU A 46 -8.01 -1.28 -23.24
CA LEU A 46 -6.56 -1.41 -23.37
C LEU A 46 -6.06 -2.77 -22.85
N LEU A 47 -6.48 -3.16 -21.65
CA LEU A 47 -5.98 -4.38 -21.01
C LEU A 47 -6.48 -5.67 -21.69
N ASP A 48 -7.66 -5.63 -22.30
CA ASP A 48 -8.23 -6.76 -23.05
C ASP A 48 -7.70 -6.85 -24.50
N GLY A 49 -6.88 -5.88 -24.93
CA GLY A 49 -6.34 -5.83 -26.28
C GLY A 49 -7.36 -5.39 -27.35
N HIS A 50 -8.46 -4.76 -26.95
CA HIS A 50 -9.37 -4.08 -27.89
C HIS A 50 -8.79 -2.78 -28.44
N PHE A 51 -7.85 -2.17 -27.72
CA PHE A 51 -6.99 -1.11 -28.21
C PHE A 51 -5.53 -1.54 -28.24
N GLU A 52 -4.87 -1.29 -29.37
CA GLU A 52 -3.43 -1.51 -29.50
C GLU A 52 -2.66 -0.47 -28.68
N PRO A 53 -1.64 -0.88 -27.91
CA PRO A 53 -0.76 0.07 -27.25
C PRO A 53 0.00 0.89 -28.30
N THR A 54 0.08 2.19 -28.07
CA THR A 54 0.65 3.14 -29.04
C THR A 54 2.01 3.70 -28.63
N ASN A 55 2.45 3.38 -27.41
CA ASN A 55 3.73 3.80 -26.86
C ASN A 55 4.27 2.74 -25.87
N GLU A 56 5.53 2.88 -25.47
CA GLU A 56 6.22 1.89 -24.65
C GLU A 56 5.59 1.68 -23.27
N PRO A 57 5.16 2.72 -22.52
CA PRO A 57 4.42 2.53 -21.26
C PRO A 57 3.12 1.75 -21.42
N GLU A 58 2.30 2.06 -22.43
CA GLU A 58 1.07 1.32 -22.74
C GLU A 58 1.37 -0.15 -23.06
N ALA A 59 2.39 -0.41 -23.88
CA ALA A 59 2.81 -1.78 -24.21
C ALA A 59 3.32 -2.53 -22.98
N TYR A 60 4.08 -1.85 -22.11
CA TYR A 60 4.62 -2.42 -20.89
C TYR A 60 3.52 -2.81 -19.91
N ILE A 61 2.51 -1.97 -19.68
CA ILE A 61 1.44 -2.30 -18.72
C ILE A 61 0.56 -3.46 -19.20
N VAL A 62 0.29 -3.54 -20.51
CA VAL A 62 -0.42 -4.68 -21.13
C VAL A 62 0.40 -5.96 -20.96
N ASP A 63 1.70 -5.94 -21.27
CA ASP A 63 2.60 -7.08 -21.05
C ASP A 63 2.70 -7.45 -19.56
N PHE A 64 2.72 -6.47 -18.66
CA PHE A 64 2.77 -6.70 -17.22
C PHE A 64 1.51 -7.42 -16.71
N VAL A 65 0.32 -7.01 -17.15
CA VAL A 65 -0.94 -7.67 -16.81
C VAL A 65 -0.97 -9.08 -17.40
N ARG A 66 -0.65 -9.23 -18.70
CA ARG A 66 -0.59 -10.54 -19.36
C ARG A 66 0.39 -11.49 -18.68
N HIS A 67 1.54 -10.99 -18.24
CA HIS A 67 2.51 -11.77 -17.49
C HIS A 67 1.92 -12.26 -16.16
N CYS A 68 1.23 -11.41 -15.41
CA CYS A 68 0.58 -11.81 -14.16
C CYS A 68 -0.50 -12.88 -14.38
N GLU A 69 -1.37 -12.66 -15.37
CA GLU A 69 -2.51 -13.53 -15.68
C GLU A 69 -2.05 -14.92 -16.16
N ASN A 70 -1.04 -14.94 -17.03
CA ASN A 70 -0.58 -16.15 -17.72
C ASN A 70 0.72 -16.74 -17.16
N GLU A 71 1.23 -16.23 -16.03
CA GLU A 71 2.39 -16.82 -15.37
C GLU A 71 2.05 -18.25 -14.97
N HIS A 72 2.52 -19.19 -15.79
CA HIS A 72 2.29 -20.59 -15.54
C HIS A 72 3.16 -21.03 -14.35
N PRO A 73 2.63 -21.84 -13.41
CA PRO A 73 3.37 -22.41 -12.31
C PRO A 73 4.71 -23.10 -12.65
N ARG A 74 5.00 -23.48 -13.89
CA ARG A 74 6.27 -24.13 -14.24
C ARG A 74 7.45 -23.18 -14.46
N ARG A 75 7.22 -21.86 -14.47
CA ARG A 75 8.29 -20.85 -14.63
C ARG A 75 8.88 -20.48 -13.26
N THR A 76 9.69 -21.35 -12.69
CA THR A 76 10.47 -21.02 -11.48
C THR A 76 11.77 -20.32 -11.86
N VAL A 77 12.29 -19.43 -11.01
CA VAL A 77 13.70 -19.02 -11.14
C VAL A 77 14.53 -20.21 -10.72
N GLU A 78 15.36 -20.76 -11.62
CA GLU A 78 16.43 -21.69 -11.23
C GLU A 78 15.90 -22.91 -10.41
N GLY A 79 14.63 -23.30 -10.59
CA GLY A 79 13.99 -24.40 -9.86
C GLY A 79 13.35 -24.02 -8.51
N LYS A 80 13.33 -22.75 -8.09
CA LYS A 80 12.80 -22.31 -6.78
C LYS A 80 11.50 -21.51 -6.88
N ASP A 81 10.59 -21.78 -5.94
CA ASP A 81 9.32 -21.08 -5.76
C ASP A 81 9.55 -19.59 -5.40
N PRO A 82 8.97 -18.62 -6.14
CA PRO A 82 9.12 -17.20 -5.86
C PRO A 82 8.66 -16.78 -4.45
N VAL A 83 7.62 -17.43 -3.91
CA VAL A 83 7.13 -17.17 -2.55
C VAL A 83 8.18 -17.58 -1.52
N MET A 84 8.83 -18.74 -1.73
CA MET A 84 9.92 -19.19 -0.87
C MET A 84 11.13 -18.25 -0.94
N LEU A 85 11.46 -17.75 -2.13
CA LEU A 85 12.56 -16.79 -2.29
C LEU A 85 12.33 -15.49 -1.51
N GLU A 86 11.11 -14.96 -1.49
CA GLU A 86 10.80 -13.78 -0.67
C GLU A 86 10.89 -14.09 0.84
N LEU A 87 10.42 -15.26 1.28
CA LEU A 87 10.55 -15.70 2.67
C LEU A 87 12.01 -15.89 3.08
N ASP A 88 12.86 -16.43 2.20
CA ASP A 88 14.30 -16.62 2.44
C ASP A 88 15.02 -15.28 2.67
N ILE A 89 14.67 -14.23 1.90
CA ILE A 89 15.20 -12.87 2.10
C ILE A 89 14.87 -12.33 3.51
N MET A 90 13.75 -12.77 4.08
CA MET A 90 13.29 -12.38 5.42
C MET A 90 13.88 -13.24 6.54
N GLY A 91 14.79 -14.17 6.24
CA GLY A 91 15.37 -15.11 7.21
C GLY A 91 14.71 -16.49 7.24
N GLY A 92 13.94 -16.82 6.19
CA GLY A 92 13.20 -18.07 6.07
C GLY A 92 11.86 -18.04 6.81
N TYR A 93 11.06 -19.10 6.61
CA TYR A 93 9.77 -19.27 7.27
C TYR A 93 9.75 -20.58 8.08
N PRO A 94 9.78 -20.51 9.42
CA PRO A 94 9.88 -21.70 10.27
C PRO A 94 8.79 -22.75 10.00
N LEU A 95 7.57 -22.28 9.69
CA LEU A 95 6.46 -23.16 9.36
C LEU A 95 6.76 -24.04 8.13
N PHE A 96 7.59 -23.60 7.18
CA PHE A 96 7.96 -24.37 5.98
C PHE A 96 9.34 -25.04 6.08
N LEU A 97 10.12 -24.75 7.12
CA LEU A 97 11.52 -25.16 7.25
C LEU A 97 11.77 -25.85 8.60
N PRO A 98 11.72 -27.20 8.68
CA PRO A 98 11.93 -27.94 9.93
C PRO A 98 13.28 -27.64 10.62
N GLN A 99 14.33 -27.41 9.82
CA GLN A 99 15.68 -27.09 10.27
C GLN A 99 15.88 -25.61 10.66
N TRP A 100 14.83 -24.80 10.64
CA TRP A 100 14.93 -23.38 10.95
C TRP A 100 15.34 -23.15 12.41
N ARG A 101 16.26 -22.20 12.59
CA ARG A 101 16.87 -21.87 13.87
C ARG A 101 16.57 -20.42 14.23
N ALA A 102 16.30 -20.19 15.52
CA ALA A 102 16.02 -18.85 16.04
C ALA A 102 17.29 -18.00 16.09
N GLU A 103 18.46 -18.64 16.20
CA GLU A 103 19.75 -17.96 16.21
C GLU A 103 19.96 -17.19 14.91
N GLY A 104 20.15 -15.88 15.04
CA GLY A 104 20.43 -15.00 13.90
C GLY A 104 19.19 -14.48 13.15
N TYR A 105 17.97 -14.85 13.56
CA TYR A 105 16.76 -14.25 13.01
C TYR A 105 16.63 -12.78 13.43
N ASP A 106 16.48 -11.89 12.45
CA ASP A 106 16.37 -10.45 12.65
C ASP A 106 15.00 -9.96 12.19
N TRP A 107 14.06 -9.88 13.12
CA TRP A 107 12.68 -9.49 12.83
C TRP A 107 12.58 -8.06 12.26
N LEU A 108 13.51 -7.16 12.61
CA LEU A 108 13.55 -5.80 12.05
C LEU A 108 13.80 -5.85 10.54
N ARG A 109 14.70 -6.73 10.10
CA ARG A 109 14.99 -6.94 8.68
C ARG A 109 13.76 -7.48 7.94
N ALA A 110 13.10 -8.49 8.52
CA ALA A 110 11.88 -9.05 7.96
C ALA A 110 10.75 -8.00 7.86
N GLU A 111 10.53 -7.18 8.89
CA GLU A 111 9.56 -6.08 8.88
C GLU A 111 9.91 -5.03 7.81
N THR A 112 11.18 -4.63 7.71
CA THR A 112 11.59 -3.64 6.69
C THR A 112 11.42 -4.17 5.27
N ARG A 113 11.62 -5.48 5.05
CA ARG A 113 11.34 -6.10 3.75
C ARG A 113 9.87 -5.97 3.37
N LEU A 114 8.94 -6.24 4.31
CA LEU A 114 7.51 -6.03 4.10
C LEU A 114 7.16 -4.56 3.82
N ALA A 115 7.88 -3.62 4.44
CA ALA A 115 7.74 -2.20 4.14
C ALA A 115 8.13 -1.90 2.69
N HIS A 116 9.29 -2.38 2.24
CA HIS A 116 9.84 -2.13 0.90
C HIS A 116 8.98 -2.72 -0.22
N VAL A 117 8.44 -3.92 -0.01
CA VAL A 117 7.70 -4.66 -1.06
C VAL A 117 6.19 -4.49 -0.98
N GLY A 118 5.64 -3.90 0.08
CA GLY A 118 4.18 -3.84 0.22
C GLY A 118 3.63 -2.65 1.00
N HIS A 119 4.47 -1.79 1.60
CA HIS A 119 4.03 -0.79 2.60
C HIS A 119 3.12 -1.40 3.68
N ASN A 120 3.32 -2.69 3.98
CA ASN A 120 2.38 -3.51 4.73
C ASN A 120 3.13 -4.45 5.68
N GLN A 121 3.84 -3.82 6.61
CA GLN A 121 4.52 -4.43 7.74
C GLN A 121 3.54 -5.19 8.66
N ALA A 122 4.03 -6.15 9.46
CA ALA A 122 3.20 -6.99 10.29
C ALA A 122 2.98 -6.43 11.71
N LEU A 123 3.97 -5.72 12.27
CA LEU A 123 3.98 -5.24 13.66
C LEU A 123 4.08 -3.71 13.73
N LEU A 124 4.94 -3.12 12.92
CA LEU A 124 5.11 -1.67 12.83
C LEU A 124 4.33 -1.11 11.65
N SER A 125 4.03 0.18 11.63
CA SER A 125 3.47 0.89 10.49
C SER A 125 4.28 2.13 10.24
N VAL A 126 4.84 2.25 9.03
CA VAL A 126 5.61 3.41 8.61
C VAL A 126 4.95 4.11 7.45
N ARG A 127 4.77 5.43 7.58
CA ARG A 127 4.26 6.31 6.52
C ARG A 127 5.24 7.44 6.27
N PHE A 128 5.45 7.76 5.00
CA PHE A 128 6.19 8.95 4.59
C PHE A 128 5.20 10.10 4.41
N GLN A 129 5.15 11.02 5.38
CA GLN A 129 4.22 12.14 5.38
C GLN A 129 4.90 13.43 4.94
N ILE A 130 4.11 14.44 4.56
CA ILE A 130 4.60 15.80 4.37
C ILE A 130 4.99 16.37 5.74
N ASP A 131 6.21 16.88 5.90
CA ASP A 131 6.58 17.53 7.15
C ASP A 131 5.77 18.83 7.30
N GLY A 132 4.91 18.89 8.31
CA GLY A 132 4.09 20.08 8.60
C GLY A 132 4.91 21.34 8.90
N GLN A 133 6.16 21.18 9.39
CA GLN A 133 7.09 22.27 9.63
C GLN A 133 7.96 22.60 8.40
N ARG A 134 8.21 21.61 7.53
CA ARG A 134 9.03 21.74 6.31
C ARG A 134 8.31 21.11 5.13
N ARG A 135 7.34 21.83 4.56
CA ARG A 135 6.43 21.29 3.53
C ARG A 135 7.12 20.87 2.22
N ASP A 136 8.37 21.29 2.03
CA ASP A 136 9.25 20.92 0.92
C ASP A 136 9.82 19.50 1.05
N ARG A 137 9.69 18.82 2.18
CA ARG A 137 10.23 17.46 2.37
C ARG A 137 9.24 16.54 3.07
N ARG A 138 9.56 15.26 3.07
CA ARG A 138 8.85 14.26 3.87
C ARG A 138 9.48 14.06 5.24
N ILE A 139 8.69 13.53 6.15
CA ILE A 139 9.10 13.00 7.44
C ILE A 139 8.54 11.60 7.63
N ILE A 140 9.30 10.74 8.28
CA ILE A 140 8.85 9.39 8.62
C ILE A 140 7.92 9.48 9.83
N GLN A 141 6.71 8.93 9.69
CA GLN A 141 5.82 8.68 10.81
C GLN A 141 5.81 7.18 11.12
N LEU A 142 6.26 6.84 12.32
CA LEU A 142 6.24 5.50 12.90
C LEU A 142 5.00 5.32 13.79
N ASP A 143 4.43 4.13 13.71
CA ASP A 143 3.31 3.70 14.50
C ASP A 143 3.33 2.17 14.67
N THR A 144 2.39 1.63 15.45
CA THR A 144 2.11 0.18 15.51
C THR A 144 1.04 -0.22 14.49
N GLN A 145 1.22 -1.38 13.86
CA GLN A 145 0.22 -1.99 13.00
C GLN A 145 -0.85 -2.71 13.83
N SER A 146 -2.10 -2.72 13.36
CA SER A 146 -3.14 -3.58 13.93
C SER A 146 -2.81 -5.06 13.71
N SER A 147 -3.20 -5.93 14.64
CA SER A 147 -3.03 -7.38 14.47
C SER A 147 -3.72 -7.87 13.19
N MET A 148 -3.06 -8.79 12.47
CA MET A 148 -3.66 -9.50 11.32
C MET A 148 -4.80 -10.42 11.73
N PHE A 149 -4.80 -10.84 13.00
CA PHE A 149 -5.82 -11.71 13.57
C PHE A 149 -6.59 -10.90 14.62
N PRO A 150 -7.62 -10.15 14.22
CA PRO A 150 -8.39 -9.34 15.16
C PRO A 150 -9.13 -10.24 16.17
N PRO A 151 -9.49 -9.72 17.36
CA PRO A 151 -10.18 -10.51 18.39
C PRO A 151 -11.46 -11.19 17.88
N GLN A 152 -12.19 -10.56 16.94
CA GLN A 152 -13.38 -11.12 16.31
C GLN A 152 -13.07 -12.40 15.52
N LEU A 153 -11.95 -12.43 14.79
CA LEU A 153 -11.50 -13.63 14.09
C LEU A 153 -11.05 -14.70 15.08
N LEU A 154 -10.23 -14.33 16.09
CA LEU A 154 -9.69 -15.27 17.07
C LEU A 154 -10.74 -15.85 18.03
N GLY A 155 -11.88 -15.17 18.18
CA GLY A 155 -13.05 -15.64 18.93
C GLY A 155 -14.02 -16.49 18.12
N ASN A 156 -13.86 -16.59 16.80
CA ASN A 156 -14.69 -17.43 15.93
C ASN A 156 -13.99 -18.77 15.67
N ALA A 157 -14.49 -19.84 16.29
CA ALA A 157 -13.90 -21.18 16.18
C ALA A 157 -13.85 -21.69 14.72
N THR A 158 -14.89 -21.43 13.92
CA THR A 158 -14.94 -21.84 12.51
C THR A 158 -13.86 -21.12 11.69
N ALA A 159 -13.73 -19.80 11.87
CA ALA A 159 -12.70 -19.01 11.18
C ALA A 159 -11.28 -19.45 11.56
N VAL A 160 -11.04 -19.69 12.87
CA VAL A 160 -9.76 -20.19 13.38
C VAL A 160 -9.45 -21.58 12.79
N ASN A 161 -10.44 -22.47 12.72
CA ASN A 161 -10.25 -23.80 12.15
C ASN A 161 -9.96 -23.76 10.65
N GLY A 162 -10.64 -22.89 9.90
CA GLY A 162 -10.34 -22.65 8.48
C GLY A 162 -8.91 -22.15 8.27
N LEU A 163 -8.46 -21.17 9.07
CA LEU A 163 -7.09 -20.66 9.02
C LEU A 163 -6.05 -21.73 9.36
N LYS A 164 -6.30 -22.54 10.39
CA LYS A 164 -5.42 -23.67 10.75
C LYS A 164 -5.34 -24.69 9.62
N GLY A 165 -6.47 -25.00 8.99
CA GLY A 165 -6.54 -25.88 7.81
C GLY A 165 -5.70 -25.36 6.66
N PHE A 166 -5.91 -24.10 6.27
CA PHE A 166 -5.13 -23.42 5.23
C PHE A 166 -3.63 -23.48 5.49
N LEU A 167 -3.19 -23.02 6.68
CA LEU A 167 -1.77 -22.98 7.03
C LEU A 167 -1.13 -24.36 7.07
N ARG A 168 -1.85 -25.35 7.61
CA ARG A 168 -1.39 -26.74 7.67
C ARG A 168 -1.18 -27.31 6.28
N THR A 169 -2.19 -27.19 5.40
CA THR A 169 -2.10 -27.74 4.04
C THR A 169 -0.97 -27.07 3.26
N VAL A 170 -0.89 -25.74 3.27
CA VAL A 170 0.20 -25.02 2.59
C VAL A 170 1.57 -25.40 3.17
N ALA A 171 1.71 -25.52 4.49
CA ALA A 171 2.96 -25.94 5.11
C ALA A 171 3.38 -27.36 4.73
N THR A 172 2.43 -28.30 4.68
CA THR A 172 2.68 -29.67 4.22
C THR A 172 3.20 -29.67 2.79
N GLN A 173 2.56 -28.90 1.89
CA GLN A 173 3.02 -28.78 0.50
C GLN A 173 4.46 -28.30 0.44
N TYR A 174 4.80 -27.24 1.17
CA TYR A 174 6.15 -26.66 1.14
C TYR A 174 7.22 -27.55 1.78
N ARG A 175 6.90 -28.29 2.84
CA ARG A 175 7.83 -29.22 3.49
C ARG A 175 8.04 -30.50 2.70
N TYR A 176 7.02 -30.98 1.99
CA TYR A 176 7.00 -32.28 1.31
C TYR A 176 6.45 -32.16 -0.13
N PRO A 177 7.18 -31.48 -1.04
CA PRO A 177 6.71 -31.20 -2.39
C PRO A 177 6.40 -32.45 -3.23
N ASP A 178 7.07 -33.58 -2.96
CA ASP A 178 6.96 -34.80 -3.77
C ASP A 178 5.88 -35.79 -3.26
N GLY A 179 5.08 -35.38 -2.26
CA GLY A 179 4.01 -36.24 -1.71
C GLY A 179 4.51 -37.54 -1.07
N GLY A 180 5.78 -37.58 -0.64
CA GLY A 180 6.40 -38.78 -0.08
C GLY A 180 5.56 -39.37 1.05
N ASN A 181 5.27 -40.68 0.96
CA ASN A 181 4.38 -41.49 1.80
C ASN A 181 4.01 -40.85 3.16
N ILE A 182 3.03 -39.94 3.14
CA ILE A 182 2.63 -39.14 4.30
C ILE A 182 1.72 -40.00 5.18
N SER A 183 2.21 -40.47 6.32
CA SER A 183 1.39 -41.09 7.35
C SER A 183 0.75 -40.00 8.20
N TRP A 184 -0.48 -39.63 7.86
CA TRP A 184 -1.21 -38.48 8.42
C TRP A 184 -1.45 -38.55 9.94
N GLU A 185 -1.25 -39.71 10.57
CA GLU A 185 -1.69 -39.96 11.95
C GLU A 185 -0.56 -40.08 12.98
N ASN A 186 0.71 -40.27 12.58
CA ASN A 186 1.79 -40.58 13.55
C ASN A 186 3.08 -39.76 13.44
N ASP A 187 3.17 -38.79 12.53
CA ASP A 187 4.47 -38.18 12.28
C ASP A 187 4.71 -36.89 13.09
N ALA A 188 5.86 -36.84 13.76
CA ALA A 188 6.33 -35.70 14.55
C ALA A 188 6.28 -34.36 13.80
N TRP A 189 6.37 -34.36 12.46
CA TRP A 189 6.31 -33.14 11.65
C TRP A 189 4.91 -32.49 11.62
N MET A 190 3.81 -33.26 11.63
CA MET A 190 2.46 -32.69 11.73
C MET A 190 2.19 -32.09 13.10
N LYS A 191 2.70 -32.74 14.14
CA LYS A 191 2.66 -32.21 15.52
C LYS A 191 3.42 -30.89 15.59
N ASP A 192 4.59 -30.80 14.97
CA ASP A 192 5.36 -29.56 14.87
C ASP A 192 4.61 -28.45 14.09
N ILE A 193 4.05 -28.73 12.90
CA ILE A 193 3.25 -27.75 12.14
C ILE A 193 2.10 -27.22 12.99
N ASN A 194 1.31 -28.12 13.59
CA ASN A 194 0.16 -27.73 14.41
C ASN A 194 0.60 -26.91 15.63
N LEU A 195 1.66 -27.32 16.33
CA LEU A 195 2.21 -26.59 17.46
C LEU A 195 2.62 -25.17 17.06
N GLN A 196 3.37 -25.02 15.97
CA GLN A 196 3.80 -23.71 15.47
C GLN A 196 2.63 -22.80 15.10
N ILE A 197 1.55 -23.35 14.53
CA ILE A 197 0.33 -22.59 14.21
C ILE A 197 -0.35 -22.13 15.52
N GLU A 198 -0.48 -22.99 16.52
CA GLU A 198 -1.06 -22.60 17.83
C GLU A 198 -0.22 -21.51 18.52
N GLU A 199 1.11 -21.66 18.53
CA GLU A 199 2.03 -20.68 19.11
C GLU A 199 1.90 -19.32 18.41
N MET A 200 1.78 -19.30 17.08
CA MET A 200 1.54 -18.07 16.32
C MET A 200 0.19 -17.42 16.68
N LEU A 201 -0.87 -18.21 16.83
CA LEU A 201 -2.19 -17.70 17.23
C LEU A 201 -2.19 -17.22 18.68
N GLN A 202 -1.47 -17.87 19.59
CA GLN A 202 -1.29 -17.42 20.97
C GLN A 202 -0.48 -16.12 21.05
N PHE A 203 0.57 -16.00 20.23
CA PHE A 203 1.30 -14.76 20.04
C PHE A 203 0.35 -13.64 19.57
N ALA A 204 -0.50 -13.91 18.57
CA ALA A 204 -1.46 -12.93 18.08
C ALA A 204 -2.50 -12.50 19.12
N ARG A 205 -2.97 -13.41 19.98
CA ARG A 205 -3.84 -13.07 21.12
C ARG A 205 -3.14 -12.12 22.09
N SER A 206 -1.90 -12.45 22.46
CA SER A 206 -1.09 -11.62 23.36
C SER A 206 -0.76 -10.26 22.74
N LEU A 207 -0.47 -10.22 21.44
CA LEU A 207 -0.25 -8.99 20.68
C LEU A 207 -1.48 -8.08 20.72
N ASN A 208 -2.68 -8.63 20.51
CA ASN A 208 -3.91 -7.85 20.60
C ASN A 208 -4.10 -7.18 21.97
N GLU A 209 -3.67 -7.82 23.06
CA GLU A 209 -3.71 -7.21 24.39
C GLU A 209 -2.78 -6.00 24.51
N GLN A 210 -1.60 -6.05 23.88
CA GLN A 210 -0.65 -4.93 23.85
C GLN A 210 -1.12 -3.78 22.95
N LEU A 211 -1.89 -4.09 21.91
CA LEU A 211 -2.38 -3.13 20.92
C LEU A 211 -3.74 -2.49 21.28
N LYS A 212 -4.36 -2.88 22.40
CA LYS A 212 -5.62 -2.26 22.86
C LYS A 212 -5.45 -0.74 22.94
N PRO A 213 -6.48 0.04 22.57
CA PRO A 213 -6.42 1.49 22.70
C PRO A 213 -6.17 1.83 24.17
N PHE A 214 -5.06 2.53 24.45
CA PHE A 214 -4.93 3.27 25.70
C PHE A 214 -6.09 4.26 25.74
N ASN A 215 -6.76 4.44 26.88
CA ASN A 215 -7.88 5.37 27.08
C ASN A 215 -7.50 6.86 26.90
N SER A 216 -6.47 7.19 26.13
CA SER A 216 -5.95 8.53 25.87
C SER A 216 -6.47 9.06 24.53
N MET A 217 -7.03 10.27 24.58
CA MET A 217 -7.63 11.04 23.48
C MET A 217 -6.92 10.93 22.11
N PRO A 218 -7.66 10.85 20.98
CA PRO A 218 -7.10 10.69 19.62
C PRO A 218 -6.19 11.82 19.13
N GLU A 219 -6.30 13.03 19.66
CA GLU A 219 -5.67 14.23 19.10
C GLU A 219 -4.29 14.61 19.69
N GLN A 220 -3.81 13.91 20.73
CA GLN A 220 -2.52 14.22 21.39
C GLN A 220 -1.41 13.20 21.13
N GLY A 221 -1.62 12.21 20.26
CA GLY A 221 -0.78 11.02 20.18
C GLY A 221 0.49 11.09 19.34
N VAL A 222 0.84 12.19 18.65
CA VAL A 222 2.02 12.22 17.75
C VAL A 222 3.14 13.07 18.33
N SER A 223 4.25 12.42 18.68
CA SER A 223 5.45 13.07 19.21
C SER A 223 6.50 13.24 18.12
N ARG A 224 7.05 14.45 17.98
CA ARG A 224 8.20 14.74 17.12
C ARG A 224 9.47 14.61 17.96
N MET A 225 10.37 13.69 17.60
CA MET A 225 11.60 13.42 18.35
C MET A 225 12.70 12.91 17.42
N THR A 226 13.94 13.01 17.88
CA THR A 226 15.11 12.40 17.23
C THR A 226 15.10 10.88 17.40
N ILE A 227 15.80 10.17 16.52
CA ILE A 227 16.04 8.72 16.67
C ILE A 227 16.76 8.44 18.00
N GLN A 228 17.66 9.33 18.43
CA GLN A 228 18.34 9.24 19.72
C GLN A 228 17.36 9.30 20.90
N GLU A 229 16.43 10.25 20.89
CA GLU A 229 15.39 10.39 21.93
C GLU A 229 14.47 9.18 21.95
N LEU A 230 14.06 8.68 20.78
CA LEU A 230 13.27 7.45 20.67
C LEU A 230 14.01 6.25 21.27
N SER A 231 15.30 6.11 20.97
CA SER A 231 16.15 5.02 21.49
C SER A 231 16.36 5.10 23.00
N LYS A 232 16.37 6.31 23.58
CA LYS A 232 16.35 6.51 25.03
C LYS A 232 14.98 6.18 25.64
N ALA A 233 13.89 6.47 24.94
CA ALA A 233 12.53 6.26 25.44
C ALA A 233 12.04 4.81 25.34
N ILE A 234 12.59 4.04 24.40
CA ILE A 234 12.27 2.64 24.13
C ILE A 234 13.57 1.91 23.77
N THR A 235 14.21 1.29 24.75
CA THR A 235 15.55 0.69 24.63
C THR A 235 15.52 -0.73 24.06
N GLU A 236 14.36 -1.37 24.04
CA GLU A 236 14.19 -2.77 23.66
C GLU A 236 14.34 -3.02 22.14
N VAL A 237 14.40 -1.94 21.34
CA VAL A 237 14.54 -1.99 19.88
C VAL A 237 15.71 -1.10 19.45
N ASP A 238 16.55 -1.63 18.56
CA ASP A 238 17.59 -0.86 17.88
C ASP A 238 16.96 0.00 16.76
N TRP A 239 16.46 1.18 17.15
CA TRP A 239 15.74 2.07 16.23
C TRP A 239 16.64 2.62 15.13
N LEU A 240 17.89 2.95 15.43
CA LEU A 240 18.83 3.42 14.42
C LEU A 240 19.03 2.35 13.34
N LYS A 241 19.26 1.10 13.75
CA LYS A 241 19.30 -0.04 12.81
C LYS A 241 18.00 -0.16 12.02
N TYR A 242 16.85 -0.09 12.68
CA TYR A 242 15.55 -0.17 12.01
C TYR A 242 15.38 0.89 10.93
N PHE A 243 15.64 2.16 11.23
CA PHE A 243 15.50 3.25 10.27
C PHE A 243 16.55 3.19 9.15
N ARG A 244 17.76 2.70 9.43
CA ARG A 244 18.77 2.43 8.39
C ARG A 244 18.34 1.31 7.45
N LEU A 245 17.80 0.22 7.97
CA LEU A 245 17.23 -0.87 7.16
C LEU A 245 16.04 -0.37 6.34
N LEU A 246 15.15 0.40 6.96
CA LEU A 246 13.98 0.99 6.32
C LEU A 246 14.37 1.90 5.15
N THR A 247 15.40 2.73 5.32
CA THR A 247 15.87 3.70 4.31
C THR A 247 16.89 3.12 3.31
N TYR A 248 17.13 1.81 3.37
CA TYR A 248 17.98 1.09 2.41
C TYR A 248 17.22 -0.06 1.74
N PRO A 249 16.31 0.26 0.78
CA PRO A 249 15.56 -0.74 0.04
C PRO A 249 16.47 -1.40 -0.99
N ALA A 250 17.25 -2.38 -0.56
CA ALA A 250 18.12 -3.14 -1.45
C ALA A 250 17.42 -4.38 -2.03
N PHE A 251 17.84 -4.76 -3.23
CA PHE A 251 17.61 -6.10 -3.77
C PHE A 251 18.58 -7.08 -3.09
N GLY A 252 18.29 -7.47 -1.84
CA GLY A 252 19.03 -8.53 -1.13
C GLY A 252 19.91 -8.05 0.03
N ASN A 253 20.98 -8.81 0.31
CA ASN A 253 21.71 -8.80 1.59
C ASN A 253 22.78 -7.69 1.74
N GLY A 254 22.68 -6.59 1.00
CA GLY A 254 23.65 -5.50 1.07
C GLY A 254 23.69 -4.85 2.45
N THR A 255 24.89 -4.50 2.92
CA THR A 255 25.12 -3.71 4.14
C THR A 255 25.65 -2.33 3.76
N SER A 256 24.85 -1.52 3.06
CA SER A 256 25.08 -0.08 3.12
C SER A 256 24.42 0.44 4.39
N PRO A 257 25.10 1.29 5.19
CA PRO A 257 24.40 2.00 6.24
C PRO A 257 23.35 2.86 5.53
N GLY A 258 22.06 2.62 5.80
CA GLY A 258 21.03 3.59 5.42
C GLY A 258 21.44 4.99 5.87
N TYR A 259 20.95 6.03 5.21
CA TYR A 259 21.48 7.38 5.39
C TYR A 259 20.99 8.07 6.67
N MET A 260 20.12 7.43 7.47
CA MET A 260 19.64 8.00 8.73
C MET A 260 20.66 7.87 9.88
N THR A 261 20.64 8.89 10.73
CA THR A 261 21.51 9.15 11.88
C THR A 261 20.68 9.30 13.15
N ASP A 262 21.33 9.29 14.33
CA ASP A 262 20.63 9.45 15.61
C ASP A 262 19.96 10.82 15.75
N GLU A 263 20.48 11.83 15.05
CA GLU A 263 20.00 13.21 15.06
C GLU A 263 18.77 13.43 14.15
N ASP A 264 18.47 12.48 13.26
CA ASP A 264 17.32 12.60 12.35
C ASP A 264 16.00 12.56 13.12
N VAL A 265 15.06 13.40 12.69
CA VAL A 265 13.78 13.60 13.36
C VAL A 265 12.68 12.75 12.72
N VAL A 266 11.91 12.07 13.56
CA VAL A 266 10.77 11.24 13.17
C VAL A 266 9.51 11.65 13.95
N LEU A 267 8.34 11.29 13.42
CA LEU A 267 7.07 11.38 14.13
C LEU A 267 6.73 10.01 14.70
N VAL A 268 6.40 9.92 15.98
CA VAL A 268 6.01 8.67 16.64
C VAL A 268 4.58 8.79 17.13
N ARG A 269 3.69 7.95 16.60
CA ARG A 269 2.31 7.87 17.05
C ARG A 269 2.20 6.91 18.23
N ASN A 270 1.69 7.41 19.35
CA ASN A 270 1.46 6.71 20.61
C ASN A 270 2.72 5.98 21.11
N VAL A 271 3.64 6.76 21.68
CA VAL A 271 4.92 6.26 22.22
C VAL A 271 4.72 5.15 23.25
N ASP A 272 3.70 5.24 24.10
CA ASP A 272 3.43 4.25 25.13
C ASP A 272 3.00 2.90 24.56
N ARG A 273 2.16 2.91 23.53
CA ARG A 273 1.78 1.71 22.78
C ARG A 273 2.97 1.10 22.05
N LEU A 274 3.81 1.93 21.43
CA LEU A 274 5.04 1.45 20.80
C LEU A 274 5.99 0.82 21.83
N ARG A 275 6.09 1.40 23.04
CA ARG A 275 6.89 0.84 24.16
C ARG A 275 6.34 -0.49 24.64
N ALA A 276 5.01 -0.62 24.78
CA ALA A 276 4.37 -1.88 25.15
C ALA A 276 4.66 -2.98 24.13
N LEU A 277 4.55 -2.67 22.83
CA LEU A 277 4.93 -3.58 21.76
C LEU A 277 6.41 -3.96 21.83
N ALA A 278 7.31 -2.98 21.95
CA ALA A 278 8.76 -3.21 22.01
C ALA A 278 9.15 -4.17 23.16
N LYS A 279 8.61 -3.94 24.37
CA LYS A 279 8.79 -4.84 25.53
C LYS A 279 8.25 -6.24 25.30
N PHE A 280 7.11 -6.34 24.62
CA PHE A 280 6.54 -7.63 24.27
C PHE A 280 7.45 -8.41 23.31
N MET A 281 8.07 -7.72 22.35
CA MET A 281 8.94 -8.30 21.32
C MET A 281 10.34 -8.70 21.82
N GLU A 282 10.81 -8.18 22.95
CA GLU A 282 12.14 -8.51 23.52
C GLU A 282 12.26 -9.99 23.94
N LYS A 283 11.13 -10.68 24.17
CA LYS A 283 11.08 -12.05 24.71
C LYS A 283 11.62 -13.06 23.70
N LYS A 284 12.92 -13.40 23.80
CA LYS A 284 13.63 -14.37 22.92
C LYS A 284 12.91 -15.72 22.75
N GLN A 285 12.17 -16.17 23.75
CA GLN A 285 11.41 -17.44 23.71
C GLN A 285 10.32 -17.44 22.63
N GLN A 286 9.91 -16.27 22.12
CA GLN A 286 8.85 -16.12 21.12
C GLN A 286 9.39 -15.95 19.69
N THR A 287 10.73 -15.98 19.47
CA THR A 287 11.36 -15.68 18.17
C THR A 287 10.75 -16.49 17.02
N ARG A 288 10.44 -17.78 17.23
CA ARG A 288 9.80 -18.62 16.21
C ARG A 288 8.36 -18.19 15.92
N ALA A 289 7.56 -17.89 16.95
CA ALA A 289 6.19 -17.41 16.79
C ALA A 289 6.15 -16.05 16.09
N VAL A 290 7.09 -15.15 16.41
CA VAL A 290 7.28 -13.86 15.71
C VAL A 290 7.62 -14.08 14.24
N ALA A 291 8.59 -14.96 13.94
CA ALA A 291 8.97 -15.28 12.57
C ALA A 291 7.80 -15.88 11.78
N ASN A 292 7.00 -16.75 12.41
CA ASN A 292 5.79 -17.29 11.79
C ASN A 292 4.71 -16.21 11.57
N TYR A 293 4.52 -15.31 12.52
CA TYR A 293 3.58 -14.21 12.37
C TYR A 293 3.99 -13.26 11.23
N ILE A 294 5.25 -12.82 11.18
CA ILE A 294 5.76 -11.95 10.11
C ILE A 294 5.76 -12.69 8.76
N GLY A 295 6.14 -13.97 8.75
CA GLY A 295 6.12 -14.80 7.54
C GLY A 295 4.71 -15.04 6.98
N TYR A 296 3.70 -15.16 7.85
CA TYR A 296 2.29 -15.20 7.41
C TYR A 296 1.88 -13.94 6.66
N LYS A 297 2.34 -12.76 7.13
CA LYS A 297 2.10 -11.48 6.42
C LYS A 297 2.68 -11.51 5.02
N SER A 298 3.89 -12.05 4.83
CA SER A 298 4.47 -12.22 3.50
C SER A 298 3.66 -13.22 2.69
N LEU A 299 3.37 -14.40 3.26
CA LEU A 299 2.65 -15.48 2.60
C LEU A 299 1.31 -15.00 2.03
N ILE A 300 0.44 -14.38 2.84
CA ILE A 300 -0.90 -13.99 2.37
C ILE A 300 -0.85 -12.93 1.26
N ASN A 301 0.23 -12.14 1.20
CA ASN A 301 0.45 -11.13 0.15
C ASN A 301 1.09 -11.70 -1.12
N THR A 302 1.62 -12.93 -1.10
CA THR A 302 2.37 -13.50 -2.24
C THR A 302 1.93 -14.90 -2.65
N VAL A 303 1.13 -15.61 -1.84
CA VAL A 303 0.78 -17.03 -2.04
C VAL A 303 0.17 -17.32 -3.40
N TYR A 304 -0.58 -16.38 -3.97
CA TYR A 304 -1.20 -16.51 -5.29
C TYR A 304 -0.20 -16.43 -6.46
N PHE A 305 1.07 -16.12 -6.19
CA PHE A 305 2.19 -16.28 -7.13
C PHE A 305 2.92 -17.62 -6.97
N SER A 306 2.42 -18.51 -6.11
CA SER A 306 3.00 -19.83 -5.96
C SER A 306 2.89 -20.62 -7.28
N PRO A 307 3.97 -21.27 -7.72
CA PRO A 307 3.97 -22.23 -8.81
C PRO A 307 3.31 -23.58 -8.45
N ARG A 308 2.73 -23.73 -7.26
CA ARG A 308 2.17 -25.00 -6.81
C ARG A 308 0.65 -24.94 -6.87
N GLU A 309 0.07 -25.74 -7.76
CA GLU A 309 -1.38 -25.80 -7.98
C GLU A 309 -2.15 -26.08 -6.67
N GLN A 310 -1.72 -27.07 -5.90
CA GLN A 310 -2.34 -27.41 -4.62
C GLN A 310 -2.27 -26.26 -3.58
N VAL A 311 -1.22 -25.44 -3.61
CA VAL A 311 -1.13 -24.24 -2.74
C VAL A 311 -2.13 -23.18 -3.18
N LEU A 312 -2.27 -22.96 -4.49
CA LEU A 312 -3.24 -22.01 -5.05
C LEU A 312 -4.68 -22.45 -4.77
N GLU A 313 -5.01 -23.72 -5.01
CA GLU A 313 -6.34 -24.29 -4.72
C GLU A 313 -6.71 -24.12 -3.24
N THR A 314 -5.80 -24.49 -2.32
CA THR A 314 -6.00 -24.32 -0.88
C THR A 314 -6.24 -22.85 -0.53
N TYR A 315 -5.50 -21.92 -1.16
CA TYR A 315 -5.71 -20.49 -0.95
C TYR A 315 -7.09 -20.04 -1.47
N TYR A 316 -7.52 -20.50 -2.66
CA TYR A 316 -8.82 -20.13 -3.23
C TYR A 316 -9.98 -20.66 -2.39
N GLU A 317 -9.90 -21.91 -1.93
CA GLU A 317 -10.88 -22.50 -1.01
C GLU A 317 -10.96 -21.72 0.30
N TYR A 318 -9.81 -21.38 0.89
CA TYR A 318 -9.76 -20.59 2.12
C TYR A 318 -10.41 -19.21 1.94
N MET A 319 -10.12 -18.52 0.83
CA MET A 319 -10.74 -17.21 0.53
C MET A 319 -12.25 -17.34 0.32
N SER A 320 -12.70 -18.36 -0.39
CA SER A 320 -14.12 -18.62 -0.65
C SER A 320 -14.93 -18.84 0.64
N GLN A 321 -14.37 -19.57 1.60
CA GLN A 321 -14.98 -19.76 2.93
C GLN A 321 -15.18 -18.44 3.71
N HIS A 322 -14.46 -17.39 3.35
CA HIS A 322 -14.57 -16.05 3.93
C HIS A 322 -15.38 -15.09 3.04
N GLY A 323 -16.12 -15.61 2.07
CA GLY A 323 -16.97 -14.83 1.16
C GLY A 323 -16.19 -14.10 0.06
N LEU A 324 -14.93 -14.46 -0.17
CA LEU A 324 -14.07 -13.86 -1.18
C LEU A 324 -13.85 -14.84 -2.33
N ASN A 325 -14.41 -14.55 -3.50
CA ASN A 325 -14.15 -15.32 -4.70
C ASN A 325 -12.86 -14.80 -5.36
N PHE A 326 -11.75 -15.51 -5.20
CA PHE A 326 -10.49 -15.07 -5.78
C PHE A 326 -10.48 -15.28 -7.30
N ASN A 327 -10.25 -14.20 -8.05
CA ASN A 327 -10.05 -14.23 -9.49
C ASN A 327 -8.65 -13.69 -9.81
N ARG A 328 -7.80 -14.52 -10.45
CA ARG A 328 -6.43 -14.14 -10.79
C ARG A 328 -6.40 -12.95 -11.74
N THR A 329 -7.28 -12.93 -12.74
CA THR A 329 -7.38 -11.85 -13.73
C THR A 329 -7.71 -10.52 -13.04
N GLU A 330 -8.73 -10.50 -12.19
CA GLU A 330 -9.08 -9.31 -11.40
C GLU A 330 -7.94 -8.88 -10.49
N LYS A 331 -7.27 -9.83 -9.82
CA LYS A 331 -6.13 -9.53 -8.96
C LYS A 331 -4.96 -8.91 -9.73
N CYS A 332 -4.69 -9.40 -10.94
CA CYS A 332 -3.65 -8.85 -11.80
C CYS A 332 -3.95 -7.42 -12.25
N ARG A 333 -5.23 -7.12 -12.52
CA ARG A 333 -5.71 -5.76 -12.83
C ARG A 333 -5.62 -4.84 -11.62
N GLU A 334 -6.00 -5.31 -10.43
CA GLU A 334 -5.80 -4.58 -9.17
C GLU A 334 -4.32 -4.25 -8.94
N ILE A 335 -3.39 -5.18 -9.24
CA ILE A 335 -1.95 -4.95 -9.12
C ILE A 335 -1.47 -3.91 -10.15
N ALA A 336 -2.03 -3.89 -11.36
CA ALA A 336 -1.69 -2.92 -12.39
C ALA A 336 -2.05 -1.47 -12.01
N GLU A 337 -3.00 -1.26 -11.09
CA GLU A 337 -3.31 0.06 -10.51
C GLU A 337 -2.11 0.68 -9.76
N SER A 338 -1.11 -0.13 -9.38
CA SER A 338 0.17 0.40 -8.89
C SER A 338 0.88 1.31 -9.92
N MET A 339 0.54 1.17 -11.20
CA MET A 339 0.99 1.98 -12.33
C MET A 339 -0.15 2.80 -12.98
N ARG A 340 -1.18 3.19 -12.20
CA ARG A 340 -2.39 3.88 -12.70
C ARG A 340 -2.17 5.11 -13.59
N LEU A 341 -1.03 5.81 -13.46
CA LEU A 341 -0.74 6.96 -14.33
C LEU A 341 -0.59 6.55 -15.80
N VAL A 342 -0.16 5.32 -16.09
CA VAL A 342 -0.13 4.80 -17.47
C VAL A 342 -1.56 4.62 -18.02
N LEU A 343 -2.47 4.17 -17.18
CA LEU A 343 -3.89 3.99 -17.54
C LEU A 343 -4.56 5.36 -17.74
N TYR A 344 -4.29 6.34 -16.88
CA TYR A 344 -4.75 7.71 -17.08
C TYR A 344 -4.15 8.36 -18.32
N HIS A 345 -2.86 8.13 -18.59
CA HIS A 345 -2.23 8.57 -19.83
C HIS A 345 -2.98 8.07 -21.05
N HIS A 346 -3.27 6.77 -21.10
CA HIS A 346 -4.07 6.18 -22.18
C HIS A 346 -5.43 6.90 -22.32
N TYR A 347 -6.20 6.96 -21.22
CA TYR A 347 -7.52 7.59 -21.21
C TYR A 347 -7.50 9.04 -21.70
N PHE A 348 -6.61 9.87 -21.17
CA PHE A 348 -6.54 11.28 -21.54
C PHE A 348 -5.99 11.50 -22.95
N ARG A 349 -5.08 10.65 -23.42
CA ARG A 349 -4.54 10.72 -24.78
C ARG A 349 -5.62 10.46 -25.83
N ILE A 350 -6.38 9.37 -25.68
CA ILE A 350 -7.43 9.02 -26.65
C ILE A 350 -8.62 10.00 -26.60
N ASN A 351 -8.85 10.65 -25.44
CA ASN A 351 -9.92 11.63 -25.26
C ASN A 351 -9.45 13.10 -25.37
N LYS A 352 -8.18 13.37 -25.72
CA LYS A 352 -7.58 14.71 -25.66
C LYS A 352 -8.40 15.76 -26.41
N ALA A 353 -8.76 15.47 -27.66
CA ALA A 353 -9.53 16.40 -28.50
C ALA A 353 -10.91 16.71 -27.89
N ARG A 354 -11.54 15.72 -27.26
CA ARG A 354 -12.84 15.87 -26.60
C ARG A 354 -12.76 16.68 -25.31
N LEU A 355 -11.64 16.60 -24.58
CA LEU A 355 -11.50 17.16 -23.22
C LEU A 355 -10.81 18.53 -23.19
N GLU A 356 -9.99 18.88 -24.20
CA GLU A 356 -9.18 20.10 -24.15
C GLU A 356 -10.03 21.38 -24.09
N LYS A 357 -11.17 21.42 -24.78
CA LYS A 357 -12.09 22.58 -24.75
C LYS A 357 -12.61 22.84 -23.33
N GLN A 358 -13.07 21.79 -22.65
CA GLN A 358 -13.61 21.85 -21.29
C GLN A 358 -12.49 22.18 -20.30
N ARG A 359 -11.31 21.59 -20.47
CA ARG A 359 -10.12 21.89 -19.66
C ARG A 359 -9.72 23.37 -19.76
N ALA A 360 -9.68 23.93 -20.98
CA ALA A 360 -9.35 25.34 -21.20
C ALA A 360 -10.41 26.28 -20.56
N LEU A 361 -11.69 25.96 -20.74
CA LEU A 361 -12.80 26.69 -20.12
C LEU A 361 -12.71 26.68 -18.60
N THR A 362 -12.52 25.51 -17.97
CA THR A 362 -12.40 25.38 -16.52
C THR A 362 -11.19 26.12 -15.98
N LYS A 363 -10.03 26.07 -16.67
CA LYS A 363 -8.86 26.88 -16.30
C LYS A 363 -9.17 28.37 -16.33
N HIS A 364 -9.91 28.84 -17.34
CA HIS A 364 -10.34 30.23 -17.42
C HIS A 364 -11.28 30.61 -16.26
N MET A 365 -12.27 29.77 -15.95
CA MET A 365 -13.20 29.97 -14.83
C MET A 365 -12.45 30.04 -13.49
N LEU A 366 -11.49 29.15 -13.24
CA LEU A 366 -10.67 29.18 -12.02
C LEU A 366 -9.81 30.44 -11.93
N LYS A 367 -9.29 30.94 -13.05
CA LYS A 367 -8.58 32.22 -13.10
C LYS A 367 -9.49 33.38 -12.71
N GLN A 368 -10.73 33.40 -13.22
CA GLN A 368 -11.72 34.42 -12.86
C GLN A 368 -12.13 34.32 -11.39
N ALA A 369 -12.40 33.11 -10.89
CA ALA A 369 -12.73 32.87 -9.48
C ALA A 369 -11.60 33.33 -8.55
N LYS A 370 -10.34 33.01 -8.90
CA LYS A 370 -9.15 33.49 -8.17
C LYS A 370 -9.06 35.02 -8.16
N ALA A 371 -9.32 35.68 -9.29
CA ALA A 371 -9.33 37.14 -9.36
C ALA A 371 -10.44 37.74 -8.47
N GLN A 372 -11.65 37.20 -8.55
CA GLN A 372 -12.80 37.65 -7.77
C GLN A 372 -12.56 37.46 -6.26
N PHE A 373 -12.03 36.30 -5.85
CA PHE A 373 -11.69 36.04 -4.46
C PHE A 373 -10.63 37.03 -3.95
N GLY A 374 -9.67 37.43 -4.79
CA GLY A 374 -8.72 38.49 -4.47
C GLY A 374 -9.40 39.85 -4.23
N LEU A 375 -10.46 40.19 -4.98
CA LEU A 375 -11.25 41.40 -4.73
C LEU A 375 -12.00 41.30 -3.39
N THR A 376 -12.61 40.15 -3.10
CA THR A 376 -13.29 39.89 -1.83
C THR A 376 -12.35 40.04 -0.63
N ILE A 377 -11.12 39.51 -0.71
CA ILE A 377 -10.11 39.68 0.35
C ILE A 377 -9.79 41.17 0.58
N ARG A 378 -9.65 41.95 -0.49
CA ARG A 378 -9.36 43.39 -0.39
C ARG A 378 -10.53 44.14 0.26
N ALA A 379 -11.75 43.82 -0.12
CA ALA A 379 -12.98 44.47 0.36
C ALA A 379 -13.36 44.07 1.80
N ALA A 380 -12.89 42.94 2.31
CA ALA A 380 -13.26 42.45 3.64
C ALA A 380 -12.87 43.44 4.76
N SER A 381 -13.86 43.99 5.46
CA SER A 381 -13.64 44.95 6.56
C SER A 381 -13.10 44.30 7.83
N TRP A 382 -13.32 43.00 8.01
CA TRP A 382 -12.95 42.24 9.20
C TRP A 382 -11.52 41.67 9.17
N ILE A 383 -10.80 41.80 8.04
CA ILE A 383 -9.42 41.32 7.88
C ILE A 383 -8.46 42.51 7.98
N GLY A 384 -7.50 42.46 8.91
CA GLY A 384 -6.46 43.48 9.04
C GLY A 384 -5.54 43.55 7.80
N GLN A 385 -4.97 44.73 7.53
CA GLN A 385 -4.18 45.00 6.32
C GLN A 385 -3.01 44.02 6.12
N HIS A 386 -2.25 43.74 7.18
CA HIS A 386 -1.13 42.79 7.13
C HIS A 386 -1.60 41.37 6.72
N ALA A 387 -2.71 40.89 7.29
CA ALA A 387 -3.26 39.58 6.96
C ALA A 387 -3.78 39.53 5.50
N LYS A 388 -4.38 40.61 4.99
CA LYS A 388 -4.80 40.70 3.57
C LYS A 388 -3.62 40.51 2.63
N GLU A 389 -2.49 41.17 2.89
CA GLU A 389 -1.29 41.04 2.07
C GLU A 389 -0.76 39.60 2.04
N LEU A 390 -0.74 38.91 3.18
CA LEU A 390 -0.36 37.50 3.26
C LEU A 390 -1.33 36.59 2.49
N LEU A 391 -2.64 36.81 2.64
CA LEU A 391 -3.67 36.03 1.93
C LEU A 391 -3.59 36.21 0.42
N LEU A 392 -3.35 37.43 -0.06
CA LEU A 392 -3.19 37.72 -1.49
C LEU A 392 -1.93 37.05 -2.06
N ARG A 393 -0.80 37.12 -1.35
CA ARG A 393 0.42 36.39 -1.74
C ARG A 393 0.21 34.87 -1.79
N LYS A 394 -0.57 34.33 -0.84
CA LYS A 394 -0.94 32.90 -0.84
C LYS A 394 -1.82 32.58 -2.04
N LEU A 395 -2.84 33.40 -2.31
CA LEU A 395 -3.77 33.23 -3.42
C LEU A 395 -3.01 33.22 -4.75
N GLU A 396 -2.09 34.16 -4.97
CA GLU A 396 -1.23 34.23 -6.16
C GLU A 396 -0.49 32.91 -6.43
N ARG A 397 -0.06 32.21 -5.37
CA ARG A 397 0.65 30.93 -5.46
C ARG A 397 -0.24 29.70 -5.59
N VAL A 398 -1.57 29.82 -5.50
CA VAL A 398 -2.49 28.71 -5.76
C VAL A 398 -2.38 28.29 -7.22
N LYS A 399 -2.00 27.02 -7.44
CA LYS A 399 -1.96 26.37 -8.75
C LYS A 399 -3.30 25.69 -9.03
N ALA A 400 -3.75 25.77 -10.28
CA ALA A 400 -4.97 25.10 -10.75
C ALA A 400 -4.60 23.84 -11.54
N LEU A 401 -5.04 22.68 -11.06
CA LEU A 401 -4.87 21.39 -11.72
C LEU A 401 -6.23 20.97 -12.27
N VAL A 402 -6.32 20.80 -13.59
CA VAL A 402 -7.58 20.57 -14.29
C VAL A 402 -7.39 19.45 -15.30
N GLY A 403 -8.05 18.32 -15.07
CA GLY A 403 -7.90 17.12 -15.87
C GLY A 403 -6.47 16.59 -15.79
N TYR A 404 -5.76 16.62 -16.92
CA TYR A 404 -4.38 16.12 -17.04
C TYR A 404 -3.33 17.24 -17.15
N THR A 405 -2.09 16.84 -16.91
CA THR A 405 -0.89 17.65 -17.14
C THR A 405 -0.19 17.23 -18.43
N ASP A 406 0.61 18.13 -19.01
CA ASP A 406 1.41 17.80 -20.19
C ASP A 406 2.52 16.79 -19.83
N TRP A 407 2.95 16.80 -18.56
CA TRP A 407 3.83 15.78 -18.00
C TRP A 407 3.24 14.36 -18.14
N LEU A 408 1.95 14.19 -17.79
CA LEU A 408 1.26 12.90 -17.88
C LEU A 408 1.10 12.42 -19.33
N LEU A 409 0.96 13.34 -20.29
CA LEU A 409 0.82 13.00 -21.71
C LEU A 409 2.13 12.62 -22.40
N ASN A 410 3.28 12.83 -21.76
CA ASN A 410 4.57 12.41 -22.29
C ASN A 410 4.88 10.97 -21.84
N PRO A 411 5.01 9.99 -22.75
CA PRO A 411 5.31 8.61 -22.40
C PRO A 411 6.68 8.44 -21.73
N ASP A 412 7.70 9.23 -22.09
CA ASP A 412 9.05 9.14 -21.51
C ASP A 412 9.03 9.43 -20.01
N ASN A 413 8.22 10.41 -19.60
CA ASN A 413 8.04 10.74 -18.20
C ASN A 413 7.49 9.55 -17.40
N LEU A 414 6.56 8.78 -17.97
CA LEU A 414 5.99 7.60 -17.31
C LEU A 414 6.97 6.44 -17.27
N TRP A 415 7.69 6.24 -18.38
CA TRP A 415 8.73 5.24 -18.50
C TRP A 415 9.80 5.41 -17.42
N ASP A 416 10.28 6.64 -17.25
CA ASP A 416 11.26 7.01 -16.23
C ASP A 416 10.68 6.99 -14.82
N PHE A 417 9.46 7.52 -14.65
CA PHE A 417 8.80 7.58 -13.34
C PHE A 417 8.60 6.19 -12.74
N TYR A 418 8.20 5.20 -13.54
CA TYR A 418 8.07 3.82 -13.09
C TYR A 418 9.34 2.98 -13.28
N ALA A 419 10.43 3.59 -13.76
CA ALA A 419 11.70 2.91 -14.06
C ALA A 419 11.51 1.62 -14.89
N MET A 420 10.63 1.67 -15.90
CA MET A 420 10.19 0.49 -16.67
C MET A 420 11.33 -0.21 -17.41
N GLY A 421 12.27 0.56 -17.97
CA GLY A 421 13.40 0.00 -18.72
C GLY A 421 14.36 -0.87 -17.90
N GLY A 422 14.34 -0.78 -16.57
CA GLY A 422 15.16 -1.62 -15.69
C GLY A 422 14.43 -2.83 -15.10
N ALA A 423 13.14 -3.02 -15.40
CA ALA A 423 12.35 -4.07 -14.79
C ALA A 423 12.69 -5.46 -15.36
N PRO A 424 12.63 -6.54 -14.53
CA PRO A 424 12.75 -7.90 -15.03
C PRO A 424 11.73 -8.21 -16.13
N ASN A 425 12.17 -8.84 -17.22
CA ASN A 425 11.28 -9.27 -18.30
C ASN A 425 10.45 -10.52 -17.90
N SER A 426 9.53 -10.93 -18.77
CA SER A 426 8.60 -12.06 -18.56
C SER A 426 9.24 -13.46 -18.55
N THR A 427 10.58 -13.54 -18.66
CA THR A 427 11.33 -14.80 -18.42
C THR A 427 11.59 -15.05 -16.94
N LYS A 428 11.47 -14.02 -16.10
CA LYS A 428 11.54 -14.11 -14.64
C LYS A 428 10.13 -14.14 -14.05
N PRO A 429 9.91 -14.74 -12.87
CA PRO A 429 8.60 -14.72 -12.24
C PRO A 429 8.05 -13.32 -12.04
N PHE A 430 6.74 -13.19 -12.20
CA PHE A 430 6.02 -11.94 -12.06
C PHE A 430 6.25 -11.30 -10.70
N LEU A 431 6.33 -12.09 -9.62
CA LEU A 431 6.63 -11.56 -8.28
C LEU A 431 7.94 -10.75 -8.26
N ARG A 432 8.99 -11.14 -9.00
CA ARG A 432 10.23 -10.34 -9.08
C ARG A 432 10.00 -9.01 -9.78
N ARG A 433 9.21 -9.00 -10.85
CA ARG A 433 8.86 -7.78 -11.60
C ARG A 433 7.98 -6.84 -10.74
N LEU A 434 7.05 -7.40 -9.98
CA LEU A 434 6.22 -6.66 -9.02
C LEU A 434 7.06 -6.07 -7.88
N THR A 435 7.92 -6.88 -7.27
CA THR A 435 8.84 -6.46 -6.20
C THR A 435 9.77 -5.34 -6.68
N TYR A 436 10.27 -5.39 -7.92
CA TYR A 436 11.08 -4.32 -8.52
C TYR A 436 10.33 -2.97 -8.48
N HIS A 437 9.10 -2.93 -8.97
CA HIS A 437 8.31 -1.71 -9.02
C HIS A 437 7.96 -1.17 -7.63
N ARG A 438 7.61 -2.06 -6.69
CA ARG A 438 7.37 -1.69 -5.29
C ARG A 438 8.60 -1.06 -4.64
N ILE A 439 9.78 -1.64 -4.83
CA ILE A 439 11.04 -1.11 -4.31
C ILE A 439 11.39 0.24 -4.95
N LYS A 440 11.19 0.41 -6.27
CA LYS A 440 11.45 1.69 -6.94
C LYS A 440 10.55 2.81 -6.43
N LYS A 441 9.25 2.52 -6.27
CA LYS A 441 8.28 3.45 -5.65
C LYS A 441 8.65 3.79 -4.21
N TYR A 442 9.05 2.81 -3.42
CA TYR A 442 9.53 3.02 -2.05
C TYR A 442 10.78 3.91 -2.02
N SER A 443 11.72 3.67 -2.93
CA SER A 443 12.97 4.45 -3.08
C SER A 443 12.71 5.90 -3.47
N GLN A 444 11.65 6.21 -4.23
CA GLN A 444 11.25 7.59 -4.53
C GLN A 444 10.85 8.33 -3.24
N GLN A 445 10.02 7.73 -2.40
CA GLN A 445 9.57 8.35 -1.14
C GLN A 445 10.73 8.59 -0.16
N ILE A 446 11.72 7.70 -0.17
CA ILE A 446 12.99 7.85 0.55
C ILE A 446 13.75 9.09 0.08
N ARG A 447 13.91 9.30 -1.23
CA ARG A 447 14.64 10.47 -1.75
C ARG A 447 14.02 11.79 -1.30
N GLU A 448 12.71 11.82 -1.15
CA GLU A 448 11.95 12.99 -0.67
C GLU A 448 12.14 13.28 0.84
N LEU A 449 12.87 12.44 1.59
CA LEU A 449 13.29 12.76 2.96
C LEU A 449 14.44 13.76 2.99
N THR A 450 15.38 13.65 2.03
CA THR A 450 16.61 14.45 2.00
C THR A 450 16.59 15.55 0.93
N SER A 451 15.80 15.37 -0.13
CA SER A 451 15.69 16.32 -1.24
C SER A 451 14.35 17.06 -1.22
N PRO A 452 14.32 18.34 -1.68
CA PRO A 452 13.07 19.05 -1.89
C PRO A 452 12.15 18.26 -2.84
N ARG A 453 10.89 18.13 -2.45
CA ARG A 453 9.81 17.55 -3.24
C ARG A 453 9.54 18.43 -4.45
N GLU A 454 9.33 17.81 -5.60
CA GLU A 454 8.79 18.49 -6.78
C GLU A 454 7.26 18.60 -6.65
N PRO A 455 6.71 19.80 -6.39
CA PRO A 455 5.28 19.94 -6.08
C PRO A 455 4.37 19.54 -7.25
N ASP A 456 4.87 19.71 -8.48
CA ASP A 456 4.10 19.49 -9.71
C ASP A 456 3.97 18.01 -10.05
N LEU A 457 5.01 17.21 -9.80
CA LEU A 457 4.96 15.75 -9.96
C LEU A 457 4.01 15.12 -8.94
N GLN A 458 4.03 15.60 -7.71
CA GLN A 458 3.27 14.99 -6.65
C GLN A 458 1.78 15.32 -6.69
N ALA A 459 1.43 16.51 -7.15
CA ALA A 459 0.02 16.83 -7.39
C ALA A 459 -0.58 16.04 -8.56
N ILE A 460 0.24 15.40 -9.40
CA ILE A 460 -0.18 14.41 -10.41
C ILE A 460 -0.38 13.02 -9.78
N ILE A 461 0.36 12.70 -8.70
CA ILE A 461 0.36 11.37 -8.05
C ILE A 461 -0.71 11.26 -6.94
N GLU A 462 -1.02 12.38 -6.27
CA GLU A 462 -1.98 12.48 -5.16
C GLU A 462 -3.44 12.66 -5.60
N VAL A 463 -3.66 13.03 -6.87
CA VAL A 463 -4.95 12.92 -7.56
C VAL A 463 -5.08 11.51 -8.13
#